data_AF-A0A7C5TJ70-F1
#
_entry.id   AF-A0A7C5TJ70-F1
#
_cell.length_a   1.000
_cell.length_b   1.000
_cell.length_c   1.000
_cell.angle_alpha   90.00
_cell.angle_beta   90.00
_cell.angle_gamma   90.00
#
_symmetry.space_group_name_H-M   'P 1'
#
loop_
_entity.id
_entity.type
_entity.pdbx_description
1 polymer ?
#
loop_
_entity_poly.entity_id
_entity_poly.type
_entity_poly.pdbx_seq_one_letter_code
_entity_poly.pdbx_strand_id
1 'polypeptide(L)'
;MLKTSRVISILHHPIPPLRPGRLAEEDGLGWHFRSARALAKYGGYEAIAVRPGINRENTIKVIDNVTVVLTPSINLSPSQRIWKWSHVSTALAEFVRDAVKRGYFCINIKGLFEVMLLAFVKYEEYSSNFP
;
A
#
# COMPACT_ATOMS: atom_id res chain seq x y z
N MET A 1 -23.09 5.17 -19.74
CA MET A 1 -22.37 4.45 -18.68
C MET A 1 -21.37 5.40 -18.06
N LEU A 2 -21.54 5.81 -16.79
CA LEU A 2 -20.52 6.61 -16.11
C LEU A 2 -19.27 5.73 -15.94
N LYS A 3 -18.11 6.24 -16.36
CA LYS A 3 -16.83 5.56 -16.17
C LYS A 3 -16.59 5.42 -14.67
N THR A 4 -16.61 4.19 -14.15
CA THR A 4 -16.30 3.94 -12.74
C THR A 4 -14.88 4.43 -12.47
N SER A 5 -14.76 5.45 -11.63
CA SER A 5 -13.46 5.96 -11.21
C SER A 5 -12.75 4.91 -10.35
N ARG A 6 -11.46 4.70 -10.58
CA ARG A 6 -10.65 3.69 -9.92
C ARG A 6 -9.70 4.34 -8.93
N VAL A 7 -9.60 3.82 -7.71
CA VAL A 7 -8.72 4.35 -6.66
C VAL A 7 -7.86 3.27 -6.04
N ILE A 8 -6.63 3.65 -5.73
CA ILE A 8 -5.72 2.84 -4.92
C ILE A 8 -5.35 3.62 -3.67
N SER A 9 -5.73 3.09 -2.51
CA SER A 9 -5.40 3.65 -1.20
C SER A 9 -4.21 2.93 -0.60
N ILE A 10 -3.17 3.68 -0.27
CA ILE A 10 -1.85 3.14 0.04
C ILE A 10 -1.53 3.37 1.51
N LEU A 11 -0.97 2.36 2.17
CA LEU A 11 -0.25 2.50 3.42
C LEU A 11 1.20 2.04 3.24
N HIS A 12 2.16 2.80 3.75
CA HIS A 12 3.58 2.57 3.53
C HIS A 12 4.23 1.61 4.56
N HIS A 13 3.46 1.09 5.51
CA HIS A 13 3.97 0.23 6.57
C HIS A 13 3.02 -0.95 6.82
N PRO A 14 3.52 -2.09 7.32
CA PRO A 14 2.67 -3.19 7.71
C PRO A 14 1.84 -2.84 8.95
N ILE A 15 0.73 -3.57 9.12
CA ILE A 15 -0.07 -3.54 10.34
C ILE A 15 -0.19 -4.98 10.83
N PRO A 16 0.14 -5.26 12.11
CA PRO A 16 -0.08 -6.59 12.68
C PRO A 16 -1.59 -6.85 12.82
N PRO A 17 -2.06 -8.09 12.58
CA PRO A 17 -3.45 -8.43 12.80
C PRO A 17 -3.78 -8.50 14.31
N LEU A 18 -5.05 -8.26 14.67
CA LEU A 18 -5.50 -8.44 16.05
C LEU A 18 -5.71 -9.91 16.42
N ARG A 19 -5.92 -10.77 15.42
CA ARG A 19 -6.23 -12.18 15.60
C ARG A 19 -5.34 -13.03 14.68
N PRO A 20 -4.82 -14.17 15.17
CA PRO A 20 -4.07 -15.10 14.33
C PRO A 20 -4.86 -15.52 13.08
N GLY A 21 -4.18 -15.62 11.94
CA GLY A 21 -4.77 -16.09 10.68
C GLY A 21 -5.69 -15.08 9.95
N ARG A 22 -5.83 -13.85 10.45
CA ARG A 22 -6.63 -12.79 9.80
C ARG A 22 -5.76 -11.66 9.30
N LEU A 23 -6.30 -10.87 8.36
CA LEU A 23 -5.73 -9.57 8.01
C LEU A 23 -6.26 -8.49 8.97
N ALA A 24 -5.43 -7.48 9.26
CA ALA A 24 -5.84 -6.34 10.08
C ALA A 24 -7.06 -5.60 9.49
N GLU A 25 -7.16 -5.60 8.17
CA GLU A 25 -8.27 -5.02 7.39
C GLU A 25 -9.60 -5.69 7.68
N GLU A 26 -9.61 -6.99 7.99
CA GLU A 26 -10.85 -7.69 8.36
C GLU A 26 -11.42 -7.25 9.72
N ASP A 27 -10.60 -6.60 10.53
CA ASP A 27 -11.00 -5.95 11.78
C ASP A 27 -11.18 -4.43 11.59
N GLY A 28 -11.19 -3.94 10.34
CA GLY A 28 -11.35 -2.52 10.03
C GLY A 28 -10.14 -1.64 10.37
N LEU A 29 -8.97 -2.25 10.57
CA LEU A 29 -7.73 -1.52 10.85
C LEU A 29 -7.11 -0.94 9.59
N GLY A 30 -6.26 0.08 9.81
CA GLY A 30 -5.58 0.80 8.73
C GLY A 30 -6.43 1.90 8.11
N TRP A 31 -5.90 3.11 8.06
CA TRP A 31 -6.58 4.23 7.42
C TRP A 31 -6.80 4.01 5.93
N HIS A 32 -5.81 3.43 5.22
CA HIS A 32 -5.94 3.12 3.79
C HIS A 32 -7.15 2.24 3.46
N PHE A 33 -7.36 1.16 4.24
CA PHE A 33 -8.52 0.28 4.06
C PHE A 33 -9.84 0.98 4.40
N ARG A 34 -9.90 1.72 5.51
CA ARG A 34 -11.13 2.48 5.87
C ARG A 34 -11.50 3.51 4.80
N SER A 35 -10.52 4.20 4.23
CA SER A 35 -10.71 5.15 3.14
C SER A 35 -11.17 4.47 1.87
N ALA A 36 -10.50 3.38 1.45
CA ALA A 36 -10.89 2.59 0.28
C ALA A 36 -12.33 2.06 0.42
N ARG A 37 -12.68 1.56 1.60
CA ARG A 37 -14.03 1.06 1.89
C ARG A 37 -15.07 2.17 1.82
N ALA A 38 -14.77 3.36 2.35
CA ALA A 38 -15.68 4.50 2.24
C ALA A 38 -15.88 4.93 0.79
N LEU A 39 -14.83 4.96 -0.03
CA LEU A 39 -14.90 5.32 -1.45
C LEU A 39 -15.67 4.29 -2.28
N ALA A 40 -15.46 3.00 -2.01
CA ALA A 40 -16.22 1.92 -2.63
C ALA A 40 -17.70 2.01 -2.27
N LYS A 41 -18.01 2.16 -0.97
CA LYS A 41 -19.39 2.14 -0.47
C LYS A 41 -20.19 3.39 -0.82
N TYR A 42 -19.60 4.57 -0.68
CA TYR A 42 -20.32 5.85 -0.79
C TYR A 42 -19.97 6.65 -2.04
N GLY A 43 -18.79 6.43 -2.61
CA GLY A 43 -18.33 7.18 -3.79
C GLY A 43 -18.52 6.42 -5.11
N GLY A 44 -18.94 5.16 -5.08
CA GLY A 44 -19.09 4.32 -6.28
C GLY A 44 -17.77 4.03 -6.99
N TYR A 45 -16.64 4.08 -6.27
CA TYR A 45 -15.32 3.80 -6.83
C TYR A 45 -15.01 2.31 -6.83
N GLU A 46 -14.25 1.86 -7.83
CA GLU A 46 -13.51 0.60 -7.72
C GLU A 46 -12.26 0.85 -6.87
N ALA A 47 -12.18 0.24 -5.68
CA ALA A 47 -11.15 0.57 -4.69
C ALA A 47 -10.22 -0.60 -4.38
N ILE A 48 -8.92 -0.31 -4.40
CA ILE A 48 -7.85 -1.18 -3.90
C ILE A 48 -7.27 -0.56 -2.63
N ALA A 49 -7.08 -1.35 -1.59
CA ALA A 49 -6.28 -0.99 -0.42
C ALA A 49 -4.98 -1.79 -0.47
N VAL A 50 -3.84 -1.12 -0.52
CA VAL A 50 -2.53 -1.77 -0.62
C VAL A 50 -1.59 -1.36 0.50
N ARG A 51 -0.81 -2.32 1.03
CA ARG A 51 0.26 -2.06 1.99
C ARG A 51 1.35 -3.13 1.97
N PRO A 52 2.51 -2.89 2.61
CA PRO A 52 3.44 -3.97 2.93
C PRO A 52 2.80 -5.02 3.85
N GLY A 53 3.06 -6.29 3.56
CA GLY A 53 2.88 -7.42 4.48
C GLY A 53 4.10 -7.59 5.38
N ILE A 54 3.91 -8.25 6.52
CA ILE A 54 5.02 -8.66 7.40
C ILE A 54 5.78 -9.85 6.77
N ASN A 55 5.10 -10.63 5.94
CA ASN A 55 5.62 -11.83 5.31
C ASN A 55 6.28 -11.51 3.96
N ARG A 56 7.05 -12.48 3.43
CA ARG A 56 7.71 -12.41 2.12
C ARG A 56 6.81 -12.81 0.94
N GLU A 57 5.51 -12.95 1.18
CA GLU A 57 4.54 -13.42 0.19
C GLU A 57 3.53 -12.32 -0.13
N ASN A 58 3.01 -12.35 -1.36
CA ASN A 58 1.86 -11.55 -1.73
C ASN A 58 0.59 -12.13 -1.10
N THR A 59 -0.29 -11.28 -0.58
CA THR A 59 -1.64 -11.69 -0.18
C THR A 59 -2.65 -10.80 -0.87
N ILE A 60 -3.64 -11.40 -1.52
CA ILE A 60 -4.74 -10.69 -2.17
C ILE A 60 -6.05 -11.23 -1.59
N LYS A 61 -6.92 -10.35 -1.11
CA LYS A 61 -8.22 -10.72 -0.55
C LYS A 61 -9.24 -9.62 -0.80
N VAL A 62 -10.49 -9.99 -1.08
CA VAL A 62 -11.59 -9.02 -1.13
C VAL A 62 -12.25 -8.95 0.24
N ILE A 63 -12.37 -7.75 0.82
CA ILE A 63 -13.01 -7.48 2.11
C ILE A 63 -13.92 -6.27 1.94
N ASP A 64 -15.21 -6.39 2.27
CA ASP A 64 -16.20 -5.30 2.15
C ASP A 64 -16.20 -4.63 0.74
N ASN A 65 -16.13 -5.43 -0.33
CA ASN A 65 -16.01 -4.96 -1.73
C ASN A 65 -14.75 -4.14 -2.06
N VAL A 66 -13.72 -4.21 -1.21
CA VAL A 66 -12.40 -3.62 -1.46
C VAL A 66 -11.39 -4.73 -1.72
N THR A 67 -10.63 -4.61 -2.80
CA THR A 67 -9.49 -5.50 -3.05
C THR A 67 -8.34 -5.09 -2.15
N VAL A 68 -7.98 -5.93 -1.20
CA VAL A 68 -6.85 -5.74 -0.28
C VAL A 68 -5.64 -6.49 -0.80
N VAL A 69 -4.51 -5.79 -0.92
CA VAL A 69 -3.24 -6.31 -1.43
C VAL A 69 -2.15 -6.07 -0.39
N LEU A 70 -1.51 -7.14 0.07
CA LEU A 70 -0.30 -7.08 0.89
C LEU A 70 0.88 -7.50 0.03
N THR A 71 1.86 -6.62 -0.10
CA THR A 71 3.08 -6.87 -0.87
C THR A 71 4.22 -7.33 0.04
N PRO A 72 5.14 -8.18 -0.42
CA PRO A 72 6.28 -8.62 0.38
C PRO A 72 7.15 -7.44 0.81
N SER A 73 7.70 -7.50 2.02
CA SER A 73 8.58 -6.44 2.54
C SER A 73 9.78 -7.00 3.30
N ILE A 74 10.83 -6.17 3.39
CA ILE A 74 12.05 -6.45 4.13
C ILE A 74 12.10 -5.50 5.33
N ASN A 75 12.32 -6.05 6.52
CA ASN A 75 12.56 -5.26 7.73
C ASN A 75 14.05 -4.90 7.84
N LEU A 76 14.36 -3.62 7.65
CA LEU A 76 15.70 -3.02 7.74
C LEU A 76 16.13 -2.67 9.18
N SER A 77 15.23 -2.75 10.16
CA SER A 77 15.55 -2.50 11.57
C SER A 77 14.94 -3.59 12.46
N PRO A 78 15.58 -4.78 12.51
CA PRO A 78 15.09 -5.93 13.27
C PRO A 78 14.93 -5.64 14.76
N SER A 79 15.67 -4.66 15.29
CA SER A 79 15.59 -4.20 16.69
C SER A 79 14.31 -3.44 17.02
N GLN A 80 13.41 -3.17 16.05
CA GLN A 80 12.09 -2.54 16.23
C GLN A 80 12.11 -1.13 16.83
N ARG A 81 13.28 -0.50 17.02
CA ARG A 81 13.39 0.90 17.50
C ARG A 81 12.62 1.89 16.62
N ILE A 82 12.41 1.55 15.34
CA ILE A 82 11.65 2.34 14.36
C ILE A 82 10.64 1.45 13.61
N TRP A 83 9.79 0.73 14.34
CA TRP A 83 8.91 -0.32 13.80
C TRP A 83 8.09 0.08 12.57
N LYS A 84 7.48 1.29 12.55
CA LYS A 84 6.65 1.76 11.43
C LYS A 84 7.43 2.02 10.15
N TRP A 85 8.71 2.37 10.26
CA TRP A 85 9.54 2.83 9.14
C TRP A 85 10.59 1.80 8.73
N SER A 86 10.63 0.68 9.44
CA SER A 86 11.63 -0.35 9.23
C SER A 86 11.34 -1.23 8.01
N HIS A 87 10.10 -1.26 7.52
CA HIS A 87 9.71 -2.12 6.41
C HIS A 87 9.78 -1.38 5.07
N VAL A 88 10.52 -1.96 4.12
CA VAL A 88 10.61 -1.48 2.74
C VAL A 88 10.06 -2.55 1.80
N SER A 89 9.25 -2.15 0.82
CA SER A 89 8.64 -3.03 -0.17
C SER A 89 8.79 -2.45 -1.58
N THR A 90 9.69 -3.01 -2.37
CA THR A 90 9.83 -2.67 -3.80
C THR A 90 8.58 -3.09 -4.56
N ALA A 91 8.03 -4.27 -4.24
CA ALA A 91 6.79 -4.78 -4.81
C ALA A 91 5.59 -3.82 -4.59
N LEU A 92 5.54 -3.08 -3.47
CA LEU A 92 4.53 -2.03 -3.27
C LEU A 92 4.68 -0.91 -4.30
N ALA A 93 5.90 -0.42 -4.49
CA ALA A 93 6.17 0.67 -5.43
C ALA A 93 5.83 0.26 -6.87
N GLU A 94 6.21 -0.95 -7.27
CA GLU A 94 5.88 -1.52 -8.58
C GLU A 94 4.37 -1.67 -8.76
N PHE A 95 3.67 -2.23 -7.76
CA PHE A 95 2.22 -2.40 -7.80
C PHE A 95 1.50 -1.06 -7.97
N VAL A 96 1.90 -0.04 -7.19
CA VAL A 96 1.31 1.30 -7.26
C VAL A 96 1.59 1.94 -8.63
N ARG A 97 2.82 1.86 -9.12
CA ARG A 97 3.19 2.37 -10.45
C ARG A 97 2.33 1.74 -11.55
N ASP A 98 2.13 0.43 -11.50
CA ASP A 98 1.36 -0.28 -12.51
C ASP A 98 -0.14 0.00 -12.40
N ALA A 99 -0.66 0.21 -11.19
CA ALA A 99 -2.03 0.67 -10.97
C ALA A 99 -2.24 2.07 -11.57
N VAL A 100 -1.32 3.00 -11.34
CA VAL A 100 -1.39 4.36 -11.94
C VAL A 100 -1.39 4.30 -13.47
N LYS A 101 -0.51 3.48 -14.07
CA LYS A 101 -0.48 3.26 -15.53
C LYS A 101 -1.80 2.70 -16.08
N ARG A 102 -2.57 1.98 -15.25
CA ARG A 102 -3.91 1.44 -15.58
C ARG A 102 -5.06 2.42 -15.28
N GLY A 103 -4.76 3.63 -14.86
CA GLY A 103 -5.73 4.69 -14.61
C GLY A 103 -6.32 4.73 -13.20
N TYR A 104 -5.68 4.10 -12.20
CA TYR A 104 -6.05 4.28 -10.80
C TYR A 104 -5.54 5.62 -10.26
N PHE A 105 -6.39 6.33 -9.53
CA PHE A 105 -6.01 7.52 -8.77
C PHE A 105 -5.46 7.11 -7.40
N CYS A 106 -4.27 7.60 -7.06
CA CYS A 106 -3.62 7.31 -5.79
C CYS A 106 -4.16 8.19 -4.66
N ILE A 107 -4.55 7.56 -3.55
CA ILE A 107 -4.98 8.26 -2.35
C ILE A 107 -4.04 7.89 -1.21
N ASN A 108 -3.24 8.87 -0.80
CA ASN A 108 -2.30 8.73 0.31
C ASN A 108 -2.60 9.82 1.35
N ILE A 109 -3.36 9.49 2.39
CA ILE A 109 -3.71 10.44 3.44
C ILE A 109 -2.63 10.39 4.53
N LYS A 110 -1.44 10.92 4.18
CA LYS A 110 -0.46 11.59 5.06
C LYS A 110 0.86 11.78 4.29
N GLY A 111 1.02 12.94 3.67
CA GLY A 111 2.25 13.76 3.50
C GLY A 111 3.62 13.13 3.17
N LEU A 112 3.75 11.84 2.86
CA LEU A 112 5.05 11.17 2.83
C LEU A 112 5.42 10.54 1.48
N PHE A 113 4.49 10.53 0.51
CA PHE A 113 4.80 10.05 -0.83
C PHE A 113 5.79 10.97 -1.55
N GLU A 114 5.83 12.27 -1.23
CA GLU A 114 6.88 13.16 -1.72
C GLU A 114 8.27 12.68 -1.30
N VAL A 115 8.44 12.27 -0.04
CA VAL A 115 9.75 11.82 0.48
C VAL A 115 10.14 10.46 -0.10
N MET A 116 9.21 9.51 -0.24
CA MET A 116 9.51 8.19 -0.82
C MET A 116 9.70 8.24 -2.33
N LEU A 117 8.93 9.05 -3.06
CA LEU A 117 9.12 9.23 -4.50
C LEU A 117 10.43 9.99 -4.77
N LEU A 118 10.75 11.02 -3.98
CA LEU A 118 12.07 11.68 -4.03
C LEU A 118 13.20 10.71 -3.70
N ALA A 119 13.03 9.83 -2.70
CA ALA A 119 14.04 8.83 -2.36
C ALA A 119 14.21 7.78 -3.46
N PHE A 120 13.12 7.36 -4.12
CA PHE A 120 13.18 6.39 -5.21
C PHE A 120 13.77 7.00 -6.49
N VAL A 121 13.38 8.23 -6.84
CA VAL A 121 13.99 8.97 -7.97
C VAL A 121 15.47 9.22 -7.70
N LYS A 122 15.85 9.65 -6.50
CA LYS A 122 17.27 9.80 -6.13
C LYS A 122 18.03 8.48 -6.11
N TYR A 123 17.39 7.37 -5.75
CA TYR A 123 18.01 6.05 -5.77
C TYR A 123 18.25 5.58 -7.20
N GLU A 124 17.28 5.76 -8.11
CA GLU A 124 17.49 5.45 -9.52
C GLU A 124 18.59 6.33 -10.14
N GLU A 125 18.59 7.63 -9.87
CA GLU A 125 19.67 8.55 -10.29
C GLU A 125 21.04 8.13 -9.73
N TYR A 126 21.10 7.66 -8.49
CA TYR A 126 22.35 7.18 -7.88
C TYR A 126 22.83 5.88 -8.55
N SER A 127 21.91 4.94 -8.79
CA SER A 127 22.23 3.65 -9.42
C SER A 127 22.60 3.77 -10.91
N SER A 128 22.15 4.83 -11.60
CA SER A 128 22.54 5.10 -12.99
C SER A 128 23.90 5.79 -13.15
N ASN A 129 24.46 6.34 -12.06
CA ASN A 129 25.73 7.09 -12.09
C ASN A 129 26.95 6.27 -11.62
N PHE A 130 26.75 5.02 -11.21
CA PHE A 130 27.84 4.10 -10.88
C PHE A 130 27.50 2.70 -11.42
N PRO A 131 28.21 2.21 -12.47
CA PRO A 131 28.06 0.85 -12.98
C PRO A 131 28.63 -0.21 -12.04
#